data_AF-A0AAP4X3K0-F1
#
_entry.id   AF-A0AAP4X3K0-F1
#
_cell.length_a   1.000
_cell.length_b   1.000
_cell.length_c   1.000
_cell.angle_alpha   90.00
_cell.angle_beta   90.00
_cell.angle_gamma   90.00
#
_symmetry.space_group_name_H-M   'P 1'
#
loop_
_entity.id
_entity.type
_entity.pdbx_description
1 polymer ?
#
loop_
_entity_poly.entity_id
_entity_poly.type
_entity_poly.pdbx_seq_one_letter_code
_entity_poly.pdbx_strand_id
1 'polypeptide(L)'
;MLIEKLVDLINKTPWQLDNPIWIKQRKKDWAELSKTLRDMESFLPKDVRYYKSYYLTGELPEIKDELKDLPEHANCTILLLLHPLQTEENITELYLTFCQLREDANNNKQANYSNYRYRDKDFFFHRVLAKQNFYFKGNSQGVVHGLEEVYCRLLYGTTEQQWQELTRGNKCSFGAFCSSGTLLLLNPDTYINDHYQYLGDFSFYMAPLQDYTFGRTPVEVNQFLQLIQYYELLDPFKGIDEERYQRAWKLVNLTREKLNTTELPELLQQMWDFAQTPEGKEATYSSFPKKYPILTVLTE
;
A
#
# COMPACT_ATOMS: atom_id res chain seq x y z
N MET A 1 -4.96 22.54 -10.65
CA MET A 1 -5.80 23.31 -9.71
C MET A 1 -5.87 22.76 -8.28
N LEU A 2 -6.28 21.51 -7.98
CA LEU A 2 -6.35 21.04 -6.57
C LEU A 2 -4.99 20.76 -5.93
N ILE A 3 -4.08 20.15 -6.67
CA ILE A 3 -2.72 19.86 -6.20
C ILE A 3 -1.91 21.15 -6.02
N GLU A 4 -2.10 22.14 -6.90
CA GLU A 4 -1.50 23.46 -6.73
C GLU A 4 -2.03 24.13 -5.45
N LYS A 5 -3.36 24.10 -5.23
CA LYS A 5 -3.97 24.57 -3.97
C LYS A 5 -3.42 23.84 -2.75
N LEU A 6 -3.20 22.52 -2.83
CA LEU A 6 -2.56 21.79 -1.74
C LEU A 6 -1.16 22.34 -1.50
N VAL A 7 -0.32 22.43 -2.54
CA VAL A 7 1.05 22.93 -2.44
C VAL A 7 1.15 24.34 -1.89
N ASP A 8 0.20 25.21 -2.22
CA ASP A 8 0.12 26.57 -1.65
C ASP A 8 -0.18 26.57 -0.14
N LEU A 9 -0.80 25.50 0.38
CA LEU A 9 -1.10 25.33 1.80
C LEU A 9 0.02 24.63 2.58
N ILE A 10 0.95 23.93 1.92
CA ILE A 10 2.01 23.16 2.59
C ILE A 10 3.04 24.10 3.22
N ASN A 11 3.45 23.77 4.45
CA ASN A 11 4.64 24.39 5.06
C ASN A 11 5.91 24.02 4.27
N LYS A 12 6.53 25.01 3.61
CA LYS A 12 7.74 24.82 2.80
C LYS A 12 9.05 24.81 3.59
N THR A 13 9.04 25.09 4.90
CA THR A 13 10.23 25.09 5.77
C THR A 13 11.08 23.80 5.68
N PRO A 14 10.48 22.60 5.59
CA PRO A 14 11.22 21.35 5.47
C PRO A 14 12.14 21.24 4.24
N TRP A 15 11.95 22.06 3.21
CA TRP A 15 12.79 22.07 2.00
C TRP A 15 14.11 22.82 2.17
N GLN A 16 14.38 23.49 3.29
CA GLN A 16 15.69 24.07 3.62
C GLN A 16 16.41 24.74 2.42
N LEU A 17 15.71 25.60 1.67
CA LEU A 17 16.21 26.14 0.40
C LEU A 17 17.45 27.01 0.55
N ASP A 18 17.71 27.51 1.75
CA ASP A 18 18.90 28.29 2.07
C ASP A 18 20.10 27.41 2.48
N ASN A 19 19.95 26.08 2.53
CA ASN A 19 21.01 25.14 2.88
C ASN A 19 21.64 24.52 1.59
N PRO A 20 22.83 24.98 1.16
CA PRO A 20 23.42 24.53 -0.10
C PRO A 20 23.82 23.05 -0.09
N ILE A 21 24.16 22.50 1.09
CA ILE A 21 24.51 21.09 1.27
C ILE A 21 23.27 20.23 1.04
N TRP A 22 22.15 20.61 1.66
CA TRP A 22 20.86 19.94 1.50
C TRP A 22 20.42 19.94 0.03
N ILE A 23 20.49 21.09 -0.64
CA ILE A 23 20.09 21.20 -2.07
C ILE A 23 20.97 20.31 -2.95
N LYS A 24 22.28 20.29 -2.70
CA LYS A 24 23.22 19.48 -3.47
C LYS A 24 22.91 17.99 -3.30
N GLN A 25 22.62 17.56 -2.08
CA GLN A 25 22.24 16.17 -1.79
C GLN A 25 20.91 15.81 -2.48
N ARG A 26 19.87 16.62 -2.33
CA ARG A 26 18.56 16.39 -2.97
C ARG A 26 18.67 16.32 -4.49
N LYS A 27 19.49 17.17 -5.12
CA LYS A 27 19.73 17.07 -6.57
C LYS A 27 20.37 15.75 -6.99
N LYS A 28 21.28 15.21 -6.16
CA LYS A 28 21.90 13.90 -6.38
C LYS A 28 20.85 12.79 -6.24
N ASP A 29 20.09 12.79 -5.14
CA ASP A 29 19.05 11.80 -4.86
C ASP A 29 17.98 11.78 -5.95
N TRP A 30 17.61 12.95 -6.46
CA TRP A 30 16.64 13.07 -7.56
C TRP A 30 17.12 12.39 -8.84
N ALA A 31 18.42 12.44 -9.16
CA ALA A 31 18.94 11.81 -10.37
C ALA A 31 18.65 10.29 -10.36
N GLU A 32 18.85 9.67 -9.20
CA GLU A 32 18.57 8.25 -8.96
C GLU A 32 17.07 7.98 -8.96
N LEU A 33 16.31 8.70 -8.13
CA LEU A 33 14.85 8.57 -8.03
C LEU A 33 14.17 8.75 -9.38
N SER A 34 14.58 9.73 -10.18
CA SER A 34 13.98 9.98 -11.49
C SER A 34 14.20 8.84 -12.47
N LYS A 35 15.32 8.11 -12.35
CA LYS A 35 15.59 6.92 -13.15
C LYS A 35 14.61 5.82 -12.74
N THR A 36 14.52 5.53 -11.46
CA THR A 36 13.62 4.50 -10.93
C THR A 36 12.16 4.80 -11.30
N LEU A 37 11.68 6.04 -11.13
CA LEU A 37 10.31 6.43 -11.51
C LEU A 37 10.02 6.22 -13.00
N ARG A 38 11.00 6.41 -13.90
CA ARG A 38 10.83 6.16 -15.35
C ARG A 38 10.83 4.66 -15.66
N ASP A 39 11.70 3.89 -15.01
CA ASP A 39 11.86 2.45 -15.24
C ASP A 39 10.62 1.64 -14.77
N MET A 40 9.76 2.23 -13.93
CA MET A 40 8.49 1.62 -13.51
C MET A 40 7.43 1.52 -14.61
N GLU A 41 7.64 2.21 -15.75
CA GLU A 41 6.64 2.39 -16.84
C GLU A 41 5.30 2.98 -16.38
N SER A 42 5.27 3.43 -15.12
CA SER A 42 4.12 3.93 -14.40
C SER A 42 4.02 5.45 -14.47
N PHE A 43 5.04 6.09 -15.01
CA PHE A 43 5.14 7.53 -15.18
C PHE A 43 5.62 7.83 -16.58
N LEU A 44 4.97 8.78 -17.25
CA LEU A 44 5.53 9.30 -18.48
C LEU A 44 6.73 10.18 -18.12
N PRO A 45 7.77 10.28 -18.98
CA PRO A 45 8.92 11.15 -18.73
C PRO A 45 8.54 12.60 -18.43
N LYS A 46 7.42 13.09 -19.01
CA LYS A 46 6.85 14.42 -18.74
C LYS A 46 6.35 14.57 -17.30
N ASP A 47 5.77 13.53 -16.71
CA ASP A 47 5.22 13.56 -15.34
C ASP A 47 6.35 13.56 -14.31
N VAL A 48 7.43 12.81 -14.56
CA VAL A 48 8.62 12.81 -13.71
C VAL A 48 9.23 14.21 -13.62
N ARG A 49 9.24 14.97 -14.72
CA ARG A 49 9.75 16.37 -14.72
C ARG A 49 8.92 17.28 -13.82
N TYR A 50 7.62 17.05 -13.71
CA TYR A 50 6.72 17.82 -12.85
C TYR A 50 7.06 17.65 -11.37
N TYR A 51 7.24 16.39 -10.94
CA TYR A 51 7.60 16.05 -9.54
C TYR A 51 8.99 16.51 -9.12
N LYS A 52 9.90 16.74 -10.07
CA LYS A 52 11.24 17.27 -9.79
C LYS A 52 11.19 18.60 -9.06
N SER A 53 10.33 19.52 -9.52
CA SER A 53 10.22 20.86 -8.94
C SER A 53 9.76 20.75 -7.50
N TYR A 54 8.71 19.97 -7.25
CA TYR A 54 8.19 19.75 -5.91
C TYR A 54 9.24 19.11 -5.00
N TYR A 55 9.91 18.05 -5.46
CA TYR A 55 10.96 17.41 -4.69
C TYR A 55 12.08 18.40 -4.32
N LEU A 56 12.52 19.25 -5.24
CA LEU A 56 13.64 20.15 -4.97
C LEU A 56 13.25 21.41 -4.20
N THR A 57 12.03 21.92 -4.37
CA THR A 57 11.67 23.29 -3.95
C THR A 57 10.36 23.40 -3.19
N GLY A 58 9.55 22.35 -3.17
CA GLY A 58 8.20 22.39 -2.62
C GLY A 58 7.22 23.11 -3.54
N GLU A 59 7.63 23.47 -4.76
CA GLU A 59 6.79 24.19 -5.71
C GLU A 59 6.46 23.34 -6.93
N LEU A 60 5.28 23.57 -7.49
CA LEU A 60 4.87 22.94 -8.74
C LEU A 60 4.99 23.94 -9.89
N PRO A 61 5.49 23.51 -11.06
CA PRO A 61 5.58 24.39 -12.22
C PRO A 61 4.18 24.87 -12.61
N GLU A 62 4.06 26.16 -12.91
CA GLU A 62 2.82 26.76 -13.39
C GLU A 62 2.38 26.07 -14.69
N ILE A 63 1.19 25.48 -14.68
CA ILE A 63 0.69 24.70 -15.81
C ILE A 63 0.03 25.65 -16.81
N LYS A 64 0.86 26.25 -17.67
CA LYS A 64 0.40 27.13 -18.76
C LYS A 64 -0.15 26.28 -19.90
N ASP A 65 -1.43 25.93 -19.82
CA ASP A 65 -2.33 25.48 -20.90
C ASP A 65 -1.93 24.30 -21.84
N GLU A 66 -0.72 23.74 -21.76
CA GLU A 66 -0.29 22.59 -22.57
C GLU A 66 -0.58 21.22 -21.93
N LEU A 67 -1.02 21.21 -20.66
CA LEU A 67 -1.43 20.00 -19.94
C LEU A 67 -2.93 20.03 -19.65
N LYS A 68 -3.76 20.11 -20.71
CA LYS A 68 -5.16 19.64 -20.60
C LYS A 68 -5.23 18.18 -20.10
N ASP A 69 -4.12 17.46 -20.26
CA ASP A 69 -3.82 16.16 -19.66
C ASP A 69 -2.81 16.29 -18.52
N LEU A 70 -3.04 17.18 -17.55
CA LEU A 70 -2.63 16.89 -16.18
C LEU A 70 -3.20 15.50 -15.93
N PRO A 71 -2.38 14.45 -15.79
CA PRO A 71 -2.95 13.13 -15.75
C PRO A 71 -3.97 13.10 -14.62
N GLU A 72 -5.06 12.36 -14.79
CA GLU A 72 -5.89 11.88 -13.67
C GLU A 72 -5.03 11.28 -12.53
N HIS A 73 -3.75 11.04 -12.81
CA HIS A 73 -2.68 10.49 -12.00
C HIS A 73 -1.68 11.52 -11.42
N ALA A 74 -1.97 12.82 -11.41
CA ALA A 74 -1.30 13.69 -10.46
C ALA A 74 -1.76 13.23 -9.06
N ASN A 75 -0.99 12.32 -8.47
CA ASN A 75 -1.39 11.59 -7.28
C ASN A 75 -0.78 12.25 -6.04
N CYS A 76 -1.65 12.64 -5.10
CA CYS A 76 -1.23 13.15 -3.79
C CYS A 76 -0.28 12.19 -3.09
N THR A 77 -0.48 10.88 -3.23
CA THR A 77 0.42 9.88 -2.67
C THR A 77 1.86 10.08 -3.12
N ILE A 78 2.13 10.50 -4.36
CA ILE A 78 3.51 10.80 -4.79
C ILE A 78 4.03 12.05 -4.07
N LEU A 79 3.20 13.08 -3.87
CA LEU A 79 3.60 14.27 -3.14
C LEU A 79 3.92 13.92 -1.68
N LEU A 80 3.13 13.05 -1.05
CA LEU A 80 3.42 12.51 0.28
C LEU A 80 4.78 11.82 0.32
N LEU A 81 5.08 10.94 -0.64
CA LEU A 81 6.35 10.20 -0.72
C LEU A 81 7.56 11.13 -0.97
N LEU A 82 7.37 12.22 -1.71
CA LEU A 82 8.44 13.15 -2.07
C LEU A 82 8.65 14.27 -1.04
N HIS A 83 7.76 14.39 -0.07
CA HIS A 83 7.84 15.36 1.01
C HIS A 83 9.11 15.11 1.86
N PRO A 84 9.92 16.12 2.19
CA PRO A 84 11.14 15.92 2.97
C PRO A 84 10.87 15.63 4.46
N LEU A 85 9.73 16.07 5.01
CA LEU A 85 9.31 15.72 6.38
C LEU A 85 8.42 14.47 6.33
N GLN A 86 8.99 13.32 6.71
CA GLN A 86 8.33 12.01 6.72
C GLN A 86 8.00 11.62 8.16
N THR A 87 6.99 12.28 8.75
CA THR A 87 6.43 11.88 10.05
C THR A 87 4.96 11.50 9.88
N GLU A 88 4.43 10.69 10.80
CA GLU A 88 3.02 10.30 10.79
C GLU A 88 2.09 11.51 10.75
N GLU A 89 2.35 12.52 11.58
CA GLU A 89 1.54 13.73 11.69
C GLU A 89 1.50 14.48 10.36
N ASN A 90 2.66 14.73 9.76
CA ASN A 90 2.77 15.49 8.52
C ASN A 90 2.11 14.77 7.35
N ILE A 91 2.36 13.46 7.19
CA ILE A 91 1.78 12.69 6.09
C ILE A 91 0.26 12.58 6.23
N THR A 92 -0.24 12.41 7.46
CA THR A 92 -1.68 12.38 7.76
C THR A 92 -2.35 13.72 7.44
N GLU A 93 -1.77 14.83 7.89
CA GLU A 93 -2.30 16.17 7.66
C GLU A 93 -2.40 16.49 6.16
N LEU A 94 -1.34 16.21 5.40
CA LEU A 94 -1.31 16.44 3.96
C LEU A 94 -2.38 15.64 3.22
N TYR A 95 -2.53 14.36 3.58
CA TYR A 95 -3.53 13.49 2.94
C TYR A 95 -4.97 13.94 3.26
N LEU A 96 -5.26 14.27 4.52
CA LEU A 96 -6.58 14.75 4.93
C LEU A 96 -6.92 16.10 4.29
N THR A 97 -5.97 17.02 4.23
CA THR A 97 -6.12 18.31 3.54
C THR A 97 -6.47 18.10 2.07
N PHE A 98 -5.79 17.16 1.41
CA PHE A 98 -6.08 16.83 0.03
C PHE A 98 -7.47 16.20 -0.16
N CYS A 99 -7.90 15.34 0.77
CA CYS A 99 -9.25 14.79 0.78
C CYS A 99 -10.31 15.90 0.89
N GLN A 100 -10.13 16.84 1.82
CA GLN A 100 -11.04 17.97 2.01
C GLN A 100 -11.13 18.83 0.74
N LEU A 101 -10.00 19.19 0.15
CA LEU A 101 -9.96 19.96 -1.09
C LEU A 101 -10.74 19.29 -2.24
N ARG A 102 -10.72 17.95 -2.29
CA ARG A 102 -11.49 17.18 -3.27
C ARG A 102 -13.00 17.19 -2.96
N GLU A 103 -13.38 17.02 -1.71
CA GLU A 103 -14.78 17.08 -1.28
C GLU A 103 -15.40 18.45 -1.58
N ASP A 104 -14.68 19.53 -1.26
CA ASP A 104 -15.11 20.90 -1.55
C ASP A 104 -15.29 21.13 -3.06
N ALA A 105 -14.40 20.59 -3.90
CA ALA A 105 -14.52 20.70 -5.35
C ALA A 105 -15.74 19.95 -5.91
N ASN A 106 -16.05 18.77 -5.36
CA ASN A 106 -17.20 17.95 -5.74
C ASN A 106 -18.52 18.62 -5.35
N ASN A 107 -18.62 19.11 -4.12
CA ASN A 107 -19.82 19.80 -3.62
C ASN A 107 -20.15 21.06 -4.44
N ASN A 108 -19.14 21.73 -4.98
CA ASN A 108 -19.29 22.90 -5.83
C ASN A 108 -19.60 22.58 -7.31
N LYS A 109 -19.85 21.30 -7.68
CA LYS A 109 -20.10 20.83 -9.07
C LYS A 109 -19.04 21.25 -10.09
N GLN A 110 -17.87 21.71 -9.65
CA GLN A 110 -16.76 22.11 -10.51
C GLN A 110 -16.02 20.90 -11.10
N ALA A 111 -16.49 19.69 -10.80
CA ALA A 111 -15.81 18.45 -11.12
C ALA A 111 -16.78 17.25 -11.16
N ASN A 112 -16.82 16.54 -12.30
CA ASN A 112 -17.43 15.21 -12.41
C ASN A 112 -16.41 14.17 -11.97
N TYR A 113 -16.18 14.11 -10.67
CA TYR A 113 -15.15 13.28 -10.08
C TYR A 113 -15.81 12.11 -9.31
N SER A 114 -15.84 10.92 -9.94
CA SER A 114 -16.19 9.64 -9.31
C SER A 114 -15.11 9.08 -8.35
N ASN A 115 -15.49 8.80 -7.09
CA ASN A 115 -14.86 7.93 -6.08
C ASN A 115 -13.31 7.71 -6.17
N TYR A 116 -12.51 8.74 -5.87
CA TYR A 116 -11.05 8.81 -6.12
C TYR A 116 -10.14 7.99 -5.20
N ARG A 117 -10.58 7.62 -3.99
CA ARG A 117 -9.75 6.80 -3.10
C ARG A 117 -9.39 5.47 -3.75
N TYR A 118 -10.25 4.95 -4.64
CA TYR A 118 -9.95 3.75 -5.43
C TYR A 118 -8.80 3.95 -6.41
N ARG A 119 -8.65 5.14 -7.03
CA ARG A 119 -7.56 5.43 -7.98
C ARG A 119 -6.24 5.76 -7.28
N ASP A 120 -6.27 6.43 -6.14
CA ASP A 120 -5.08 6.65 -5.32
C ASP A 120 -4.55 5.32 -4.77
N LYS A 121 -5.47 4.43 -4.38
CA LYS A 121 -5.21 3.03 -4.06
C LYS A 121 -4.61 2.30 -5.25
N ASP A 122 -5.29 2.24 -6.39
CA ASP A 122 -4.80 1.54 -7.58
C ASP A 122 -3.39 1.99 -7.99
N PHE A 123 -3.12 3.29 -7.88
CA PHE A 123 -1.80 3.84 -8.11
C PHE A 123 -0.78 3.44 -7.03
N PHE A 124 -1.10 3.53 -5.75
CA PHE A 124 -0.22 3.06 -4.67
C PHE A 124 0.08 1.54 -4.82
N PHE A 125 -0.93 0.76 -5.24
CA PHE A 125 -0.94 -0.70 -5.35
C PHE A 125 -0.41 -1.29 -6.65
N HIS A 126 -0.39 -0.55 -7.75
CA HIS A 126 0.12 -1.09 -9.01
C HIS A 126 1.36 -0.35 -9.48
N ARG A 127 1.58 0.87 -8.98
CA ARG A 127 2.63 1.75 -9.47
C ARG A 127 3.68 2.09 -8.43
N VAL A 128 3.34 2.29 -7.16
CA VAL A 128 4.35 2.62 -6.12
C VAL A 128 4.93 1.35 -5.51
N LEU A 129 4.06 0.46 -5.02
CA LEU A 129 4.53 -0.69 -4.29
C LEU A 129 4.84 -1.87 -5.23
N ALA A 130 4.04 -2.14 -6.30
CA ALA A 130 4.00 -3.46 -7.00
C ALA A 130 5.15 -3.70 -7.94
N LYS A 131 5.83 -2.63 -8.33
CA LYS A 131 6.75 -2.65 -9.45
C LYS A 131 8.21 -2.50 -9.08
N GLN A 132 8.62 -2.42 -7.80
CA GLN A 132 10.00 -2.69 -7.34
C GLN A 132 10.26 -2.26 -5.88
N ASN A 133 11.19 -2.99 -5.26
CA ASN A 133 12.08 -2.66 -4.13
C ASN A 133 12.63 -1.23 -4.20
N PHE A 134 11.80 -0.24 -3.86
CA PHE A 134 12.21 1.15 -3.92
C PHE A 134 12.99 1.49 -2.66
N TYR A 135 14.29 1.25 -2.73
CA TYR A 135 15.26 1.75 -1.77
C TYR A 135 15.92 2.99 -2.35
N PHE A 136 15.80 4.11 -1.66
CA PHE A 136 16.77 5.18 -1.84
C PHE A 136 18.12 4.62 -1.39
N LYS A 137 19.13 4.60 -2.27
CA LYS A 137 20.43 4.02 -1.96
C LYS A 137 21.07 4.83 -0.82
N GLY A 138 21.02 4.28 0.41
CA GLY A 138 21.42 4.97 1.64
C GLY A 138 20.30 5.15 2.68
N ASN A 139 19.07 4.73 2.38
CA ASN A 139 17.96 4.69 3.34
C ASN A 139 17.48 3.24 3.53
N SER A 140 17.77 2.65 4.69
CA SER A 140 17.28 1.31 5.07
C SER A 140 15.75 1.25 5.18
N GLN A 141 15.08 2.40 5.23
CA GLN A 141 13.64 2.50 5.40
C GLN A 141 12.84 2.62 4.10
N GLY A 142 13.44 2.41 2.92
CA GLY A 142 12.68 2.41 1.65
C GLY A 142 12.02 3.76 1.31
N VAL A 143 11.08 3.77 0.34
CA VAL A 143 10.44 5.00 -0.17
C VAL A 143 9.34 5.57 0.72
N VAL A 144 8.74 4.75 1.57
CA VAL A 144 7.73 5.18 2.55
C VAL A 144 8.32 5.46 3.93
N HIS A 145 9.65 5.43 4.07
CA HIS A 145 10.36 5.86 5.29
C HIS A 145 9.91 5.15 6.58
N GLY A 146 9.51 3.88 6.52
CA GLY A 146 9.02 3.16 7.70
C GLY A 146 7.61 3.54 8.15
N LEU A 147 6.88 4.29 7.32
CA LEU A 147 5.51 4.74 7.60
C LEU A 147 4.45 3.88 6.90
N GLU A 148 4.76 2.62 6.57
CA GLU A 148 3.86 1.71 5.84
C GLU A 148 2.47 1.69 6.47
N GLU A 149 2.40 1.47 7.79
CA GLU A 149 1.16 1.44 8.58
C GLU A 149 0.37 2.75 8.45
N VAL A 150 1.06 3.89 8.43
CA VAL A 150 0.41 5.21 8.25
C VAL A 150 -0.24 5.27 6.88
N TYR A 151 0.49 4.95 5.82
CA TYR A 151 -0.04 4.92 4.45
C TYR A 151 -1.20 3.91 4.33
N CYS A 152 -1.11 2.74 4.97
CA CYS A 152 -2.20 1.77 5.05
C CYS A 152 -3.45 2.41 5.65
N ARG A 153 -3.36 2.98 6.85
CA ARG A 153 -4.50 3.58 7.56
C ARG A 153 -5.12 4.76 6.80
N LEU A 154 -4.30 5.57 6.14
CA LEU A 154 -4.80 6.72 5.34
C LEU A 154 -5.57 6.26 4.11
N LEU A 155 -5.05 5.24 3.40
CA LEU A 155 -5.68 4.73 2.19
C LEU A 155 -6.87 3.81 2.48
N TYR A 156 -6.84 3.11 3.61
CA TYR A 156 -7.78 2.04 3.95
C TYR A 156 -8.69 2.29 5.15
N GLY A 157 -8.51 3.40 5.85
CA GLY A 157 -9.18 3.65 7.13
C GLY A 157 -8.53 2.87 8.27
N THR A 158 -9.00 3.09 9.49
CA THR A 158 -8.58 2.41 10.72
C THR A 158 -9.66 1.52 11.32
N THR A 159 -10.86 1.55 10.74
CA THR A 159 -12.03 0.79 11.22
C THR A 159 -12.67 -0.01 10.09
N GLU A 160 -13.34 -1.10 10.45
CA GLU A 160 -14.10 -1.92 9.50
C GLU A 160 -15.14 -1.09 8.74
N GLN A 161 -15.78 -0.11 9.40
CA GLN A 161 -16.73 0.78 8.73
C GLN A 161 -16.05 1.63 7.64
N GLN A 162 -14.89 2.21 7.93
CA GLN A 162 -14.16 3.02 6.94
C GLN A 162 -13.69 2.14 5.78
N TRP A 163 -13.25 0.92 6.07
CA TRP A 163 -12.93 -0.09 5.06
C TRP A 163 -14.14 -0.46 4.18
N GLN A 164 -15.32 -0.65 4.78
CA GLN A 164 -16.57 -0.90 4.05
C GLN A 164 -16.92 0.26 3.14
N GLU A 165 -16.81 1.49 3.63
CA GLU A 165 -17.05 2.70 2.84
C GLU A 165 -16.13 2.79 1.62
N LEU A 166 -14.89 2.30 1.75
CA LEU A 166 -13.91 2.25 0.67
C LEU A 166 -14.17 1.14 -0.35
N THR A 167 -14.70 0.00 0.08
CA THR A 167 -15.00 -1.15 -0.79
C THR A 167 -16.42 -1.11 -1.39
N ARG A 168 -17.28 -0.20 -0.89
CA ARG A 168 -18.61 0.09 -1.45
C ARG A 168 -18.50 0.51 -2.91
N GLY A 169 -18.88 -0.41 -3.80
CA GLY A 169 -18.84 -0.26 -5.24
C GLY A 169 -18.10 -1.37 -5.98
N ASN A 170 -17.25 -2.14 -5.28
CA ASN A 170 -16.44 -3.22 -5.89
C ASN A 170 -16.48 -4.51 -5.05
N LYS A 171 -17.59 -5.25 -5.17
CA LYS A 171 -17.85 -6.51 -4.42
C LYS A 171 -16.82 -7.63 -4.65
N CYS A 172 -15.98 -7.52 -5.69
CA CYS A 172 -14.96 -8.53 -6.02
C CYS A 172 -13.54 -8.13 -5.59
N SER A 173 -13.35 -6.96 -4.96
CA SER A 173 -12.00 -6.47 -4.63
C SER A 173 -11.30 -7.33 -3.57
N PHE A 174 -12.02 -7.86 -2.58
CA PHE A 174 -11.40 -8.64 -1.51
C PHE A 174 -10.87 -9.99 -2.00
N GLY A 175 -11.67 -10.78 -2.74
CA GLY A 175 -11.19 -12.04 -3.32
C GLY A 175 -9.99 -11.85 -4.27
N ALA A 176 -10.10 -10.91 -5.22
CA ALA A 176 -8.99 -10.58 -6.13
C ALA A 176 -7.71 -10.18 -5.37
N PHE A 177 -7.86 -9.48 -4.24
CA PHE A 177 -6.78 -9.14 -3.34
C PHE A 177 -6.19 -10.39 -2.65
N CYS A 178 -7.00 -11.27 -2.05
CA CYS A 178 -6.55 -12.52 -1.42
C CYS A 178 -5.74 -13.39 -2.41
N SER A 179 -6.25 -13.49 -3.64
CA SER A 179 -5.61 -14.21 -4.76
C SER A 179 -4.22 -13.67 -5.07
N SER A 180 -4.08 -12.34 -5.11
CA SER A 180 -2.82 -11.65 -5.37
C SER A 180 -1.86 -11.73 -4.17
N GLY A 181 -2.39 -11.60 -2.95
CA GLY A 181 -1.68 -11.71 -1.68
C GLY A 181 -0.99 -13.05 -1.47
N THR A 182 -1.56 -14.11 -2.03
CA THR A 182 -1.03 -15.47 -1.91
C THR A 182 0.33 -15.64 -2.59
N LEU A 183 0.55 -15.00 -3.75
CA LEU A 183 1.85 -15.02 -4.43
C LEU A 183 2.93 -14.27 -3.64
N LEU A 184 2.52 -13.19 -2.96
CA LEU A 184 3.40 -12.33 -2.16
C LEU A 184 3.83 -13.06 -0.89
N LEU A 185 2.88 -13.75 -0.24
CA LEU A 185 3.06 -14.64 0.91
C LEU A 185 3.94 -15.86 0.65
N LEU A 186 4.58 -16.00 -0.50
CA LEU A 186 5.43 -17.16 -0.80
C LEU A 186 6.72 -16.77 -1.55
N ASN A 187 6.95 -15.48 -1.83
CA ASN A 187 8.12 -15.06 -2.58
C ASN A 187 9.23 -14.50 -1.65
N PRO A 188 10.31 -15.25 -1.36
CA PRO A 188 11.44 -14.83 -0.50
C PRO A 188 11.95 -13.41 -0.79
N ASP A 189 12.02 -13.03 -2.07
CA ASP A 189 12.58 -11.74 -2.50
C ASP A 189 11.62 -10.55 -2.27
N THR A 190 10.32 -10.81 -2.30
CA THR A 190 9.26 -9.84 -2.00
C THR A 190 9.27 -9.50 -0.51
N TYR A 191 9.57 -10.45 0.37
CA TYR A 191 9.47 -10.23 1.81
C TYR A 191 10.46 -9.26 2.42
N ILE A 192 11.70 -9.27 1.91
CA ILE A 192 12.74 -8.40 2.45
C ILE A 192 12.44 -6.93 2.10
N ASN A 193 11.63 -6.72 1.06
CA ASN A 193 11.63 -5.47 0.33
C ASN A 193 10.25 -4.85 0.05
N ASP A 194 9.16 -5.59 0.20
CA ASP A 194 7.84 -5.14 -0.21
C ASP A 194 6.91 -4.88 0.99
N HIS A 195 6.44 -3.63 1.07
CA HIS A 195 5.44 -3.15 2.03
C HIS A 195 4.02 -3.73 1.80
N TYR A 196 3.86 -4.65 0.84
CA TYR A 196 2.58 -5.28 0.52
C TYR A 196 2.03 -6.17 1.60
N GLN A 197 2.89 -6.80 2.39
CA GLN A 197 2.45 -7.77 3.36
C GLN A 197 1.60 -7.11 4.46
N TYR A 198 2.02 -5.91 4.89
CA TYR A 198 1.24 -5.06 5.78
C TYR A 198 -0.16 -4.76 5.24
N LEU A 199 -0.25 -4.51 3.94
CA LEU A 199 -1.53 -4.26 3.28
C LEU A 199 -2.35 -5.55 3.23
N GLY A 200 -1.71 -6.70 3.02
CA GLY A 200 -2.25 -8.04 3.19
C GLY A 200 -2.98 -8.18 4.51
N ASP A 201 -2.19 -8.18 5.58
CA ASP A 201 -2.66 -8.41 6.94
C ASP A 201 -3.70 -7.37 7.37
N PHE A 202 -3.50 -6.09 7.03
CA PHE A 202 -4.45 -5.03 7.31
C PHE A 202 -5.80 -5.25 6.62
N SER A 203 -5.79 -5.65 5.34
CA SER A 203 -7.02 -5.89 4.58
C SER A 203 -7.81 -7.07 5.14
N PHE A 204 -7.14 -8.14 5.57
CA PHE A 204 -7.80 -9.27 6.22
C PHE A 204 -8.39 -8.86 7.57
N TYR A 205 -7.61 -8.17 8.41
CA TYR A 205 -8.10 -7.69 9.71
C TYR A 205 -9.33 -6.79 9.58
N MET A 206 -9.36 -5.89 8.60
CA MET A 206 -10.46 -4.93 8.40
C MET A 206 -11.62 -5.47 7.56
N ALA A 207 -11.47 -6.61 6.89
CA ALA A 207 -12.50 -7.15 6.01
C ALA A 207 -13.79 -7.51 6.78
N PRO A 208 -14.97 -7.11 6.28
CA PRO A 208 -16.26 -7.50 6.82
C PRO A 208 -16.50 -9.01 6.74
N LEU A 209 -17.18 -9.58 7.74
CA LEU A 209 -17.51 -11.02 7.76
C LEU A 209 -18.22 -11.50 6.49
N GLN A 210 -19.11 -10.67 5.93
CA GLN A 210 -19.83 -10.98 4.70
C GLN A 210 -18.90 -11.18 3.48
N ASP A 211 -17.77 -10.48 3.41
CA ASP A 211 -16.86 -10.53 2.26
C ASP A 211 -16.16 -11.89 2.15
N TYR A 212 -15.94 -12.56 3.29
CA TYR A 212 -15.39 -13.92 3.35
C TYR A 212 -16.29 -14.97 2.71
N THR A 213 -17.59 -14.70 2.61
CA THR A 213 -18.60 -15.67 2.12
C THR A 213 -19.06 -15.39 0.70
N PHE A 214 -18.59 -14.32 0.06
CA PHE A 214 -19.10 -13.87 -1.23
C PHE A 214 -18.42 -14.58 -2.43
N GLY A 215 -19.22 -15.20 -3.30
CA GLY A 215 -18.75 -15.68 -4.61
C GLY A 215 -17.61 -16.70 -4.53
N ARG A 216 -16.48 -16.41 -5.19
CA ARG A 216 -15.26 -17.26 -5.17
C ARG A 216 -14.31 -16.93 -4.01
N THR A 217 -14.57 -15.86 -3.27
CA THR A 217 -13.76 -15.41 -2.13
C THR A 217 -13.51 -16.50 -1.08
N PRO A 218 -14.47 -17.39 -0.74
CA PRO A 218 -14.21 -18.49 0.19
C PRO A 218 -13.03 -19.36 -0.25
N VAL A 219 -12.90 -19.65 -1.56
CA VAL A 219 -11.79 -20.46 -2.07
C VAL A 219 -10.46 -19.74 -1.85
N GLU A 220 -10.39 -18.45 -2.21
CA GLU A 220 -9.16 -17.65 -2.09
C GLU A 220 -8.78 -17.39 -0.63
N VAL A 221 -9.77 -17.14 0.23
CA VAL A 221 -9.60 -17.07 1.69
C VAL A 221 -9.08 -18.39 2.23
N ASN A 222 -9.65 -19.53 1.84
CA ASN A 222 -9.19 -20.84 2.30
C ASN A 222 -7.70 -21.04 1.97
N GLN A 223 -7.33 -20.72 0.72
CA GLN A 223 -5.96 -20.84 0.26
C GLN A 223 -5.03 -19.92 1.06
N PHE A 224 -5.43 -18.67 1.31
CA PHE A 224 -4.67 -17.75 2.14
C PHE A 224 -4.51 -18.26 3.59
N LEU A 225 -5.60 -18.69 4.23
CA LEU A 225 -5.60 -19.20 5.61
C LEU A 225 -4.73 -20.45 5.77
N GLN A 226 -4.69 -21.32 4.77
CA GLN A 226 -3.79 -22.49 4.76
C GLN A 226 -2.32 -22.12 4.54
N LEU A 227 -2.06 -20.98 3.87
CA LEU A 227 -0.71 -20.54 3.55
C LEU A 227 -0.08 -19.64 4.63
N ILE A 228 -0.89 -19.09 5.54
CA ILE A 228 -0.41 -18.26 6.65
C ILE A 228 0.54 -19.01 7.60
N GLN A 229 0.50 -20.35 7.67
CA GLN A 229 1.47 -21.12 8.46
C GLN A 229 2.88 -21.09 7.85
N TYR A 230 2.98 -21.10 6.51
CA TYR A 230 4.27 -21.02 5.82
C TYR A 230 4.87 -19.64 6.00
N TYR A 231 4.01 -18.63 6.12
CA TYR A 231 4.42 -17.28 6.47
C TYR A 231 5.07 -17.20 7.85
N GLU A 232 4.57 -17.95 8.85
CA GLU A 232 5.23 -18.02 10.16
C GLU A 232 6.59 -18.73 10.10
N LEU A 233 6.68 -19.80 9.31
CA LEU A 233 7.93 -20.54 9.12
C LEU A 233 8.98 -19.72 8.37
N LEU A 234 8.55 -18.97 7.36
CA LEU A 234 9.39 -18.08 6.59
C LEU A 234 9.86 -16.90 7.44
N ASP A 235 9.08 -16.51 8.45
CA ASP A 235 9.30 -15.35 9.33
C ASP A 235 9.91 -14.17 8.56
N PRO A 236 9.18 -13.64 7.58
CA PRO A 236 9.78 -12.86 6.50
C PRO A 236 10.41 -11.54 6.93
N PHE A 237 10.06 -11.06 8.12
CA PHE A 237 10.58 -9.81 8.68
C PHE A 237 11.81 -10.02 9.57
N LYS A 238 12.20 -11.27 9.83
CA LYS A 238 13.31 -11.60 10.71
C LYS A 238 14.61 -10.96 10.23
N GLY A 239 15.20 -10.13 11.09
CA GLY A 239 16.51 -9.54 10.85
C GLY A 239 16.54 -8.34 9.89
N ILE A 240 15.39 -7.78 9.50
CA ILE A 240 15.31 -6.56 8.67
C ILE A 240 15.40 -5.30 9.55
N ASP A 241 14.35 -5.04 10.32
CA ASP A 241 14.19 -3.87 11.18
C ASP A 241 13.21 -4.21 12.31
N GLU A 242 13.60 -3.98 13.56
CA GLU A 242 12.85 -4.44 14.73
C GLU A 242 11.48 -3.75 14.85
N GLU A 243 11.40 -2.45 14.56
CA GLU A 243 10.14 -1.71 14.65
C GLU A 243 9.13 -2.21 13.61
N ARG A 244 9.60 -2.44 12.38
CA ARG A 244 8.81 -3.09 11.32
C ARG A 244 8.51 -4.56 11.60
N TYR A 245 9.38 -5.28 12.28
CA TYR A 245 9.07 -6.64 12.68
C TYR A 245 7.88 -6.65 13.65
N GLN A 246 7.94 -5.82 14.69
CA GLN A 246 6.90 -5.73 15.72
C GLN A 246 5.55 -5.27 15.17
N ARG A 247 5.53 -4.26 14.29
CA ARG A 247 4.28 -3.76 13.67
C ARG A 247 3.62 -4.80 12.75
N ALA A 248 4.39 -5.57 11.99
CA ALA A 248 3.86 -6.60 11.10
C ALA A 248 3.21 -7.71 11.92
N TRP A 249 3.94 -8.22 12.91
CA TRP A 249 3.45 -9.28 13.79
C TRP A 249 2.23 -8.85 14.63
N LYS A 250 2.11 -7.57 14.98
CA LYS A 250 0.89 -7.03 15.58
C LYS A 250 -0.33 -7.21 14.67
N LEU A 251 -0.25 -6.86 13.38
CA LEU A 251 -1.37 -7.02 12.44
C LEU A 251 -1.71 -8.49 12.16
N VAL A 252 -0.69 -9.35 12.06
CA VAL A 252 -0.87 -10.79 11.92
C VAL A 252 -1.63 -11.35 13.12
N ASN A 253 -1.22 -10.99 14.33
CA ASN A 253 -1.88 -11.43 15.56
C ASN A 253 -3.31 -10.90 15.68
N LEU A 254 -3.56 -9.63 15.33
CA LEU A 254 -4.92 -9.06 15.29
C LEU A 254 -5.82 -9.79 14.27
N THR A 255 -5.29 -10.16 13.12
CA THR A 255 -6.02 -10.96 12.11
C THR A 255 -6.39 -12.32 12.68
N ARG A 256 -5.46 -12.99 13.37
CA ARG A 256 -5.70 -14.28 14.04
C ARG A 256 -6.73 -14.16 15.15
N GLU A 257 -6.63 -13.13 15.98
CA GLU A 257 -7.61 -12.87 17.04
C GLU A 257 -9.01 -12.72 16.46
N LYS A 258 -9.17 -11.95 15.38
CA LYS A 258 -10.45 -11.81 14.67
C LYS A 258 -10.97 -13.16 14.16
N LEU A 259 -10.10 -13.99 13.62
CA LEU A 259 -10.43 -15.33 13.12
C LEU A 259 -10.70 -16.35 14.25
N ASN A 260 -10.32 -16.06 15.49
CA ASN A 260 -10.60 -16.90 16.65
C ASN A 260 -11.85 -16.44 17.44
N THR A 261 -12.63 -15.49 16.90
CA THR A 261 -13.85 -15.01 17.58
C THR A 261 -15.02 -15.96 17.40
N THR A 262 -15.91 -16.04 18.38
CA THR A 262 -17.11 -16.91 18.34
C THR A 262 -18.20 -16.43 17.37
N GLU A 263 -17.99 -15.31 16.68
CA GLU A 263 -18.98 -14.67 15.79
C GLU A 263 -18.72 -14.93 14.30
N LEU A 264 -17.73 -15.77 13.96
CA LEU A 264 -17.46 -16.09 12.56
C LEU A 264 -18.64 -16.82 11.90
N PRO A 265 -18.93 -16.55 10.61
CA PRO A 265 -19.84 -17.37 9.81
C PRO A 265 -19.43 -18.84 9.88
N GLU A 266 -20.39 -19.76 10.03
CA GLU A 266 -20.15 -21.19 10.27
C GLU A 266 -19.16 -21.81 9.27
N LEU A 267 -19.31 -21.51 7.98
CA LEU A 267 -18.40 -22.00 6.95
C LEU A 267 -16.96 -21.49 7.14
N LEU A 268 -16.81 -20.22 7.51
CA LEU A 268 -15.50 -19.64 7.77
C LEU A 268 -14.86 -20.23 9.03
N GLN A 269 -15.66 -20.46 10.08
CA GLN A 269 -15.20 -21.13 11.29
C GLN A 269 -14.70 -22.55 10.98
N GLN A 270 -15.47 -23.34 10.24
CA GLN A 270 -15.08 -24.70 9.84
C GLN A 270 -13.77 -24.71 9.03
N MET A 271 -13.61 -23.75 8.11
CA MET A 271 -12.40 -23.63 7.30
C MET A 271 -11.19 -23.23 8.15
N TRP A 272 -11.39 -22.29 9.08
CA TRP A 272 -10.35 -21.85 9.99
C TRP A 272 -9.93 -22.98 10.94
N ASP A 273 -10.89 -23.64 11.58
CA ASP A 273 -10.66 -24.79 12.47
C ASP A 273 -9.91 -25.91 11.74
N PHE A 274 -10.31 -26.22 10.51
CA PHE A 274 -9.61 -27.18 9.66
C PHE A 274 -8.17 -26.75 9.38
N ALA A 275 -7.93 -25.49 8.98
CA ALA A 275 -6.59 -24.98 8.73
C ALA A 275 -5.67 -25.03 9.97
N GLN A 276 -6.22 -25.14 11.19
CA GLN A 276 -5.45 -25.32 12.42
C GLN A 276 -5.07 -26.78 12.71
N THR A 277 -5.75 -27.78 12.12
CA THR A 277 -5.46 -29.21 12.35
C THR A 277 -4.17 -29.65 11.64
N PRO A 278 -3.49 -30.73 12.08
CA PRO A 278 -2.36 -31.29 11.34
C PRO A 278 -2.69 -31.59 9.88
N GLU A 279 -3.89 -32.12 9.62
CA GLU A 279 -4.35 -32.47 8.27
C GLU A 279 -4.60 -31.22 7.41
N GLY A 280 -5.20 -30.17 7.97
CA GLY A 280 -5.38 -28.92 7.23
C GLY A 280 -4.08 -28.15 7.00
N LYS A 281 -3.11 -28.32 7.89
CA LYS A 281 -1.74 -27.81 7.73
C LYS A 281 -0.98 -28.54 6.63
N GLU A 282 -1.15 -29.85 6.53
CA GLU A 282 -0.53 -30.68 5.49
C GLU A 282 -1.34 -30.72 4.18
N ALA A 283 -2.58 -30.20 4.18
CA ALA A 283 -3.48 -30.19 3.03
C ALA A 283 -2.88 -29.37 1.88
N THR A 284 -2.11 -30.06 1.05
CA THR A 284 -1.64 -29.57 -0.22
C THR A 284 -2.79 -29.66 -1.20
N TYR A 285 -3.29 -28.52 -1.69
CA TYR A 285 -3.99 -28.56 -2.98
C TYR A 285 -3.02 -29.20 -3.96
N SER A 286 -3.46 -30.21 -4.70
CA SER A 286 -2.62 -30.95 -5.65
C SER A 286 -1.96 -30.08 -6.73
N SER A 287 -2.41 -28.83 -6.87
CA SER A 287 -1.81 -27.78 -7.72
C SER A 287 -0.82 -26.85 -7.02
N PHE A 288 -0.74 -26.82 -5.68
CA PHE A 288 0.08 -25.84 -4.93
C PHE A 288 1.57 -26.01 -5.14
N PRO A 289 2.19 -27.20 -5.02
CA PRO A 289 3.60 -27.39 -5.38
C PRO A 289 3.95 -26.95 -6.80
N LYS A 290 3.00 -27.10 -7.74
CA LYS A 290 3.16 -26.66 -9.14
C LYS A 290 3.01 -25.16 -9.31
N LYS A 291 2.14 -24.52 -8.52
CA LYS A 291 1.84 -23.07 -8.58
C LYS A 291 2.83 -22.25 -7.76
N TYR A 292 3.36 -22.83 -6.68
CA TYR A 292 4.26 -22.20 -5.70
C TYR A 292 5.37 -23.19 -5.29
N PRO A 293 6.44 -23.31 -6.09
CA PRO A 293 7.50 -24.31 -5.86
C PRO A 293 8.21 -24.19 -4.50
N ILE A 294 8.23 -23.00 -3.91
CA ILE A 294 8.81 -22.72 -2.59
C ILE A 294 8.17 -23.52 -1.45
N LEU A 295 6.88 -23.89 -1.58
CA LEU A 295 6.19 -24.68 -0.57
C LEU A 295 6.79 -26.07 -0.43
N THR A 296 7.23 -26.67 -1.54
CA THR A 296 7.92 -27.97 -1.54
C THR A 296 9.20 -27.91 -0.71
N VAL A 297 9.96 -26.82 -0.81
CA VAL A 297 11.20 -26.61 -0.06
C VAL A 297 10.95 -26.46 1.45
N LEU A 298 9.81 -25.90 1.86
CA LEU A 298 9.49 -25.69 3.28
C LEU A 298 8.90 -26.94 3.95
N THR A 299 8.35 -27.87 3.17
CA THR A 299 7.72 -29.11 3.67
C THR A 299 8.62 -30.34 3.62
N GLU A 300 9.79 -30.24 2.97
CA GLU A 300 10.82 -31.30 2.87
C GLU A 300 11.91 -31.12 3.92
#